data_AF-A0A6G9Y4J6-F1
#
_entry.id   AF-A0A6G9Y4J6-F1
#
_cell.length_a   1.000
_cell.length_b   1.000
_cell.length_c   1.000
_cell.angle_alpha   90.00
_cell.angle_beta   90.00
_cell.angle_gamma   90.00
#
_symmetry.space_group_name_H-M   'P 1'
#
loop_
_entity.id
_entity.type
_entity.pdbx_description
1 polymer ?
#
loop_
_entity_poly.entity_id
_entity_poly.type
_entity_poly.pdbx_seq_one_letter_code
_entity_poly.pdbx_strand_id
1 'polypeptide(L)'
;MSSVFVDFQNEIYLGGLGGLMPELPMTAEGLARRAEQVLEPAVYAYIAGSASAERTAAANLSAFDRYRILPRMLRGTTGTGARDLTVEVLGTKLAAPVLTAPIGVLELLHKDGETAVAETTKELGIGMVLSTAASTAIEDVGAVAGDWWYQLYWPNDDELARSLVTRAERAGAKAIVVTVDTPSMGWRPRDLELAHLPFLRGKGIANYLSDPVFRAKLGTAPEDSEQAMQLAVLTWINLFGNHTLQPADIGRLREWTTLPIAVKGIQHPDDARLVVDAGADGVIVSNHGGRQVDGAVGSLDALPAVVASVGDRADILFDSGIRTGSDALIALALGAKAVLYGRPWTYGLGIAGRDGVRHALRVLLADLDATLGLSGYGKVSELDRSLLAAVR
;
A
#
# COMPACT_ATOMS: atom_id res chain seq x y z
N MET A 1 -22.42 -9.34 2.71
CA MET A 1 -23.21 -8.68 1.64
C MET A 1 -22.71 -9.25 0.33
N SER A 2 -23.55 -9.46 -0.67
CA SER A 2 -23.05 -9.97 -1.95
C SER A 2 -22.14 -8.95 -2.62
N SER A 3 -21.02 -9.42 -3.17
CA SER A 3 -20.11 -8.61 -3.99
C SER A 3 -20.80 -8.17 -5.28
N VAL A 4 -20.50 -6.92 -5.68
CA VAL A 4 -20.98 -6.28 -6.91
C VAL A 4 -19.81 -5.70 -7.74
N PHE A 5 -18.56 -5.97 -7.37
CA PHE A 5 -17.41 -5.33 -8.02
C PHE A 5 -17.29 -5.70 -9.50
N VAL A 6 -17.61 -6.96 -9.86
CA VAL A 6 -17.59 -7.41 -11.25
C VAL A 6 -18.59 -6.65 -12.14
N ASP A 7 -19.63 -6.02 -11.57
CA ASP A 7 -20.61 -5.25 -12.36
C ASP A 7 -19.98 -4.07 -13.09
N PHE A 8 -18.78 -3.64 -12.69
CA PHE A 8 -17.98 -2.68 -13.44
C PHE A 8 -17.76 -3.10 -14.91
N GLN A 9 -17.58 -4.40 -15.18
CA GLN A 9 -17.45 -4.88 -16.56
C GLN A 9 -18.76 -4.66 -17.36
N ASN A 10 -19.91 -4.82 -16.71
CA ASN A 10 -21.22 -4.68 -17.33
C ASN A 10 -21.49 -3.20 -17.65
N GLU A 11 -21.13 -2.29 -16.75
CA GLU A 11 -21.17 -0.84 -17.00
C GLU A 11 -20.39 -0.47 -18.26
N ILE A 12 -19.17 -1.01 -18.42
CA ILE A 12 -18.32 -0.77 -19.59
C ILE A 12 -18.98 -1.28 -20.87
N TYR A 13 -19.45 -2.53 -20.90
CA TYR A 13 -20.07 -3.10 -22.09
C TYR A 13 -21.36 -2.38 -22.48
N LEU A 14 -22.19 -2.02 -21.49
CA LEU A 14 -23.43 -1.27 -21.73
C LEU A 14 -23.13 0.14 -22.25
N GLY A 15 -22.10 0.82 -21.71
CA GLY A 15 -21.60 2.09 -22.24
C GLY A 15 -21.17 1.98 -23.70
N GLY A 16 -20.45 0.90 -24.05
CA GLY A 16 -20.01 0.61 -25.41
C GLY A 16 -21.15 0.43 -26.41
N LEU A 17 -22.28 -0.18 -26.01
CA LEU A 17 -23.49 -0.23 -26.84
C LEU A 17 -24.07 1.16 -27.13
N GLY A 18 -23.89 2.10 -26.21
CA GLY A 18 -24.22 3.52 -26.38
C GLY A 18 -23.14 4.35 -27.09
N GLY A 19 -22.07 3.73 -27.59
CA GLY A 19 -20.96 4.40 -28.26
C GLY A 19 -19.91 5.05 -27.34
N LEU A 20 -20.02 4.84 -26.01
CA LEU A 20 -19.04 5.32 -25.05
C LEU A 20 -17.88 4.33 -24.95
N MET A 21 -16.69 4.74 -25.38
CA MET A 21 -15.47 3.95 -25.28
C MET A 21 -14.70 4.30 -24.00
N PRO A 22 -14.04 3.33 -23.33
CA PRO A 22 -13.23 3.64 -22.16
C PRO A 22 -12.02 4.53 -22.49
N GLU A 23 -11.84 5.61 -21.73
CA GLU A 23 -10.74 6.57 -21.92
C GLU A 23 -9.44 6.14 -21.21
N LEU A 24 -9.57 5.41 -20.10
CA LEU A 24 -8.47 4.98 -19.26
C LEU A 24 -8.06 3.53 -19.57
N PRO A 25 -6.75 3.20 -19.49
CA PRO A 25 -6.27 1.83 -19.69
C PRO A 25 -6.88 0.82 -18.71
N MET A 26 -7.19 -0.38 -19.19
CA MET A 26 -7.80 -1.47 -18.38
C MET A 26 -6.79 -2.41 -17.71
N THR A 27 -5.50 -2.13 -17.82
CA THR A 27 -4.44 -2.95 -17.23
C THR A 27 -3.45 -2.09 -16.46
N ALA A 28 -2.84 -2.66 -15.42
CA ALA A 28 -1.79 -1.99 -14.65
C ALA A 28 -0.62 -1.52 -15.54
N GLU A 29 -0.23 -2.33 -16.53
CA GLU A 29 0.79 -1.97 -17.52
C GLU A 29 0.32 -0.86 -18.47
N GLY A 30 -0.94 -0.87 -18.87
CA GLY A 30 -1.54 0.20 -19.65
C GLY A 30 -1.51 1.54 -18.89
N LEU A 31 -1.84 1.51 -17.59
CA LEU A 31 -1.74 2.69 -16.71
C LEU A 31 -0.29 3.15 -16.60
N ALA A 32 0.67 2.25 -16.42
CA ALA A 32 2.09 2.59 -16.36
C ALA A 32 2.57 3.31 -17.64
N ARG A 33 2.25 2.75 -18.82
CA ARG A 33 2.61 3.33 -20.11
C ARG A 33 1.94 4.67 -20.37
N ARG A 34 0.66 4.82 -20.00
CA ARG A 34 -0.03 6.10 -20.14
C ARG A 34 0.56 7.14 -19.20
N ALA A 35 0.88 6.76 -17.95
CA ALA A 35 1.51 7.66 -16.99
C ALA A 35 2.89 8.13 -17.48
N GLU A 36 3.71 7.25 -18.07
CA GLU A 36 4.99 7.62 -18.69
C GLU A 36 4.85 8.68 -19.78
N GLN A 37 3.76 8.64 -20.54
CA GLN A 37 3.49 9.58 -21.64
C GLN A 37 3.02 10.96 -21.17
N VAL A 38 2.38 11.06 -20.00
CA VAL A 38 1.69 12.29 -19.56
C VAL A 38 2.34 12.97 -18.35
N LEU A 39 3.12 12.22 -17.57
CA LEU A 39 3.79 12.77 -16.39
C LEU A 39 5.15 13.37 -16.76
N GLU A 40 5.54 14.37 -15.97
CA GLU A 40 6.90 14.90 -16.02
C GLU A 40 7.93 13.77 -15.77
N PRO A 41 9.06 13.72 -16.51
CA PRO A 41 10.01 12.61 -16.43
C PRO A 41 10.49 12.31 -15.01
N ALA A 42 10.75 13.35 -14.20
CA ALA A 42 11.19 13.20 -12.81
C ALA A 42 10.11 12.63 -11.90
N VAL A 43 8.84 12.96 -12.14
CA VAL A 43 7.70 12.41 -11.39
C VAL A 43 7.50 10.95 -11.74
N TYR A 44 7.51 10.61 -13.04
CA TYR A 44 7.39 9.22 -13.48
C TYR A 44 8.55 8.37 -12.95
N ALA A 45 9.79 8.84 -13.08
CA ALA A 45 10.99 8.17 -12.58
C ALA A 45 10.88 7.85 -11.08
N TYR A 46 10.40 8.79 -10.27
CA TYR A 46 10.25 8.60 -8.82
C TYR A 46 9.26 7.50 -8.45
N ILE A 47 8.17 7.34 -9.20
CA ILE A 47 7.15 6.30 -8.95
C ILE A 47 7.55 4.95 -9.55
N ALA A 48 7.98 4.95 -10.82
CA ALA A 48 8.31 3.74 -11.56
C ALA A 48 9.63 3.11 -11.10
N GLY A 49 10.62 3.94 -10.76
CA GLY A 49 11.98 3.54 -10.43
C GLY A 49 12.07 2.56 -9.25
N SER A 50 13.11 1.73 -9.29
CA SER A 50 13.42 0.74 -8.24
C SER A 50 14.91 0.75 -7.90
N ALA A 51 15.33 -0.08 -6.95
CA ALA A 51 16.72 -0.12 -6.52
C ALA A 51 17.63 -0.71 -7.61
N SER A 52 18.83 -0.15 -7.75
CA SER A 52 19.94 -0.62 -8.58
C SER A 52 19.51 -1.07 -9.99
N ALA A 53 19.63 -2.36 -10.32
CA ALA A 53 19.30 -2.89 -11.65
C ALA A 53 17.83 -3.29 -11.78
N GLU A 54 16.99 -2.97 -10.79
CA GLU A 54 15.56 -3.25 -10.74
C GLU A 54 15.20 -4.74 -10.84
N ARG A 55 16.16 -5.64 -10.56
CA ARG A 55 15.99 -7.10 -10.65
C ARG A 55 15.00 -7.61 -9.63
N THR A 56 15.03 -7.10 -8.40
CA THR A 56 14.03 -7.47 -7.38
C THR A 56 12.63 -6.99 -7.76
N ALA A 57 12.51 -5.83 -8.42
CA ALA A 57 11.21 -5.35 -8.92
C ALA A 57 10.65 -6.27 -10.02
N ALA A 58 11.51 -6.76 -10.92
CA ALA A 58 11.15 -7.79 -11.90
C ALA A 58 10.85 -9.15 -11.23
N ALA A 59 11.65 -9.56 -10.23
CA ALA A 59 11.46 -10.80 -9.48
C ALA A 59 10.09 -10.84 -8.81
N ASN A 60 9.63 -9.72 -8.24
CA ASN A 60 8.29 -9.57 -7.66
C ASN A 60 7.17 -9.89 -8.65
N LEU A 61 7.33 -9.55 -9.93
CA LEU A 61 6.35 -9.87 -10.96
C LEU A 61 6.43 -11.36 -11.34
N SER A 62 7.64 -11.83 -11.65
CA SER A 62 7.86 -13.22 -12.06
C SER A 62 7.50 -14.25 -10.98
N ALA A 63 7.45 -13.84 -9.71
CA ALA A 63 7.14 -14.74 -8.61
C ALA A 63 5.72 -15.35 -8.74
N PHE A 64 4.77 -14.60 -9.31
CA PHE A 64 3.41 -15.06 -9.57
C PHE A 64 3.36 -16.13 -10.68
N ASP A 65 4.32 -16.12 -11.62
CA ASP A 65 4.37 -17.08 -12.73
C ASP A 65 4.59 -18.52 -12.28
N ARG A 66 4.99 -18.74 -11.02
CA ARG A 66 5.17 -20.08 -10.44
C ARG A 66 3.86 -20.72 -9.96
N TYR A 67 2.76 -19.98 -9.97
CA TYR A 67 1.47 -20.47 -9.52
C TYR A 67 0.45 -20.42 -10.66
N ARG A 68 -0.39 -21.45 -10.75
CA ARG A 68 -1.56 -21.47 -11.63
C ARG A 68 -2.79 -21.74 -10.79
N ILE A 69 -3.85 -20.98 -11.03
CA ILE A 69 -5.16 -21.23 -10.44
C ILE A 69 -5.71 -22.51 -11.06
N LEU A 70 -6.28 -23.39 -10.24
CA LEU A 70 -6.98 -24.62 -10.60
C LEU A 70 -8.50 -24.40 -10.46
N PRO A 71 -9.21 -23.96 -11.51
CA PRO A 71 -10.62 -23.64 -11.40
C PRO A 71 -11.48 -24.86 -11.06
N ARG A 72 -12.48 -24.67 -10.21
CA ARG A 72 -13.41 -25.71 -9.76
C ARG A 72 -14.78 -25.52 -10.40
N MET A 73 -15.10 -26.36 -11.38
CA MET A 73 -16.31 -26.24 -12.20
C MET A 73 -17.61 -26.58 -11.45
N LEU A 74 -18.73 -26.07 -11.96
CA LEU A 74 -20.11 -26.39 -11.52
C LEU A 74 -20.40 -26.08 -10.03
N ARG A 75 -19.77 -25.06 -9.46
CA ARG A 75 -19.95 -24.65 -8.05
C ARG A 75 -20.99 -23.54 -7.82
N GLY A 76 -21.62 -23.01 -8.88
CA GLY A 76 -22.65 -21.97 -8.77
C GLY A 76 -22.16 -20.58 -8.30
N THR A 77 -20.84 -20.37 -8.25
CA THR A 77 -20.17 -19.17 -7.68
C THR A 77 -20.19 -17.96 -8.61
N THR A 78 -20.62 -18.13 -9.86
CA THR A 78 -20.85 -17.04 -10.81
C THR A 78 -22.27 -16.47 -10.76
N GLY A 79 -23.19 -17.12 -10.02
CA GLY A 79 -24.56 -16.66 -9.87
C GLY A 79 -24.68 -15.30 -9.16
N THR A 80 -25.78 -14.60 -9.40
CA THR A 80 -26.10 -13.36 -8.70
C THR A 80 -26.15 -13.60 -7.19
N GLY A 81 -25.41 -12.79 -6.44
CA GLY A 81 -25.37 -12.90 -4.98
C GLY A 81 -24.46 -14.01 -4.44
N ALA A 82 -23.80 -14.80 -5.29
CA ALA A 82 -23.04 -15.97 -4.88
C ALA A 82 -21.65 -15.67 -4.27
N ARG A 83 -21.17 -14.44 -4.39
CA ARG A 83 -19.82 -14.04 -3.96
C ARG A 83 -19.84 -13.09 -2.78
N ASP A 84 -18.93 -13.30 -1.84
CA ASP A 84 -18.66 -12.42 -0.69
C ASP A 84 -17.14 -12.22 -0.56
N LEU A 85 -16.68 -11.02 -0.90
CA LEU A 85 -15.27 -10.64 -0.79
C LEU A 85 -14.95 -10.01 0.58
N THR A 86 -15.92 -9.88 1.48
CA THR A 86 -15.68 -9.19 2.75
C THR A 86 -14.66 -9.94 3.60
N VAL A 87 -13.82 -9.17 4.28
CA VAL A 87 -12.82 -9.67 5.22
C VAL A 87 -12.70 -8.73 6.41
N GLU A 88 -12.28 -9.24 7.55
CA GLU A 88 -11.89 -8.42 8.69
C GLU A 88 -10.40 -8.60 8.96
N VAL A 89 -9.61 -7.54 8.86
CA VAL A 89 -8.15 -7.56 9.06
C VAL A 89 -7.79 -6.51 10.09
N LEU A 90 -7.05 -6.90 11.13
CA LEU A 90 -6.71 -6.03 12.27
C LEU A 90 -7.94 -5.29 12.81
N GLY A 91 -9.05 -6.01 12.99
CA GLY A 91 -10.33 -5.44 13.45
C GLY A 91 -11.04 -4.49 12.47
N THR A 92 -10.49 -4.30 11.26
CA THR A 92 -11.08 -3.44 10.23
C THR A 92 -11.85 -4.28 9.22
N LYS A 93 -13.15 -4.01 9.06
CA LYS A 93 -14.00 -4.73 8.12
C LYS A 93 -13.96 -4.08 6.74
N LEU A 94 -13.51 -4.82 5.74
CA LEU A 94 -13.38 -4.36 4.36
C LEU A 94 -14.39 -5.04 3.44
N ALA A 95 -14.84 -4.33 2.40
CA ALA A 95 -15.71 -4.86 1.35
C ALA A 95 -15.00 -5.88 0.44
N ALA A 96 -13.67 -5.77 0.34
CA ALA A 96 -12.77 -6.68 -0.36
C ALA A 96 -11.43 -6.77 0.39
N PRO A 97 -10.62 -7.83 0.19
CA PRO A 97 -9.34 -8.00 0.90
C PRO A 97 -8.22 -7.18 0.25
N VAL A 98 -8.49 -5.90 0.02
CA VAL A 98 -7.60 -4.95 -0.66
C VAL A 98 -7.49 -3.68 0.18
N LEU A 99 -6.27 -3.18 0.34
CA LEU A 99 -5.98 -1.83 0.83
C LEU A 99 -5.07 -1.11 -0.17
N THR A 100 -5.03 0.22 -0.16
CA THR A 100 -3.94 0.93 -0.82
C THR A 100 -2.67 0.84 0.02
N ALA A 101 -1.55 0.50 -0.62
CA ALA A 101 -0.22 0.53 0.00
C ALA A 101 0.15 1.98 0.36
N PRO A 102 0.94 2.20 1.42
CA PRO A 102 1.41 3.54 1.76
C PRO A 102 2.35 4.05 0.68
N ILE A 103 1.92 5.08 -0.05
CA ILE A 103 2.74 5.80 -1.03
C ILE A 103 2.83 7.25 -0.54
N GLY A 104 4.05 7.75 -0.39
CA GLY A 104 4.30 9.13 -0.01
C GLY A 104 4.39 10.08 -1.20
N VAL A 105 4.35 11.38 -0.90
CA VAL A 105 4.60 12.48 -1.83
C VAL A 105 3.59 12.54 -3.00
N LEU A 106 2.30 12.31 -2.73
CA LEU A 106 1.29 12.26 -3.79
C LEU A 106 1.05 13.61 -4.48
N GLU A 107 1.49 14.73 -3.89
CA GLU A 107 1.47 16.05 -4.56
C GLU A 107 2.33 16.11 -5.83
N LEU A 108 3.23 15.14 -6.06
CA LEU A 108 3.94 15.05 -7.32
C LEU A 108 3.01 14.68 -8.49
N LEU A 109 1.92 13.98 -8.19
CA LEU A 109 1.01 13.40 -9.18
C LEU A 109 -0.26 14.23 -9.34
N HIS A 110 -0.81 14.71 -8.22
CA HIS A 110 -2.03 15.49 -8.23
C HIS A 110 -2.16 16.34 -6.97
N LYS A 111 -2.73 17.54 -7.10
CA LYS A 111 -2.91 18.49 -5.97
C LYS A 111 -3.79 17.94 -4.84
N ASP A 112 -4.75 17.07 -5.18
CA ASP A 112 -5.66 16.46 -4.20
C ASP A 112 -5.03 15.23 -3.52
N GLY A 113 -3.87 14.75 -4.00
CA GLY A 113 -3.01 13.76 -3.34
C GLY A 113 -3.71 12.67 -2.53
N GLU A 114 -3.46 12.65 -1.23
CA GLU A 114 -3.98 11.66 -0.28
C GLU A 114 -5.49 11.75 -0.07
N THR A 115 -6.12 12.92 -0.17
CA THR A 115 -7.58 13.05 0.04
C THR A 115 -8.37 12.41 -1.10
N ALA A 116 -7.88 12.52 -2.34
CA ALA A 116 -8.45 11.81 -3.49
C ALA A 116 -8.45 10.29 -3.26
N VAL A 117 -7.37 9.74 -2.68
CA VAL A 117 -7.28 8.32 -2.35
C VAL A 117 -8.26 7.96 -1.23
N ALA A 118 -8.28 8.74 -0.16
CA ALA A 118 -9.14 8.52 1.01
C ALA A 118 -10.63 8.51 0.67
N GLU A 119 -11.08 9.45 -0.18
CA GLU A 119 -12.47 9.49 -0.66
C GLU A 119 -12.81 8.28 -1.52
N THR A 120 -11.90 7.87 -2.42
CA THR A 120 -12.12 6.72 -3.29
C THR A 120 -12.14 5.41 -2.52
N THR A 121 -11.24 5.19 -1.56
CA THR A 121 -11.25 3.94 -0.77
C THR A 121 -12.50 3.86 0.10
N LYS A 122 -12.96 4.98 0.66
CA LYS A 122 -14.25 5.09 1.36
C LYS A 122 -15.43 4.74 0.46
N GLU A 123 -15.48 5.29 -0.75
CA GLU A 123 -16.51 5.01 -1.76
C GLU A 123 -16.57 3.51 -2.10
N LEU A 124 -15.41 2.87 -2.25
CA LEU A 124 -15.30 1.45 -2.60
C LEU A 124 -15.41 0.51 -1.39
N GLY A 125 -15.45 1.04 -0.16
CA GLY A 125 -15.49 0.26 1.08
C GLY A 125 -14.20 -0.55 1.35
N ILE A 126 -13.07 -0.12 0.82
CA ILE A 126 -11.75 -0.74 1.02
C ILE A 126 -10.85 0.14 1.90
N GLY A 127 -9.73 -0.40 2.37
CA GLY A 127 -8.83 0.30 3.28
C GLY A 127 -7.85 1.25 2.57
N MET A 128 -7.48 2.34 3.24
CA MET A 128 -6.32 3.16 2.87
C MET A 128 -5.21 3.03 3.91
N VAL A 129 -3.95 2.97 3.50
CA VAL A 129 -2.81 3.16 4.41
C VAL A 129 -2.13 4.50 4.10
N LEU A 130 -2.28 5.49 4.98
CA LEU A 130 -1.67 6.81 4.87
C LEU A 130 -0.18 6.76 5.23
N SER A 131 0.70 7.27 4.37
CA SER A 131 2.13 7.35 4.62
C SER A 131 2.49 8.44 5.63
N THR A 132 3.54 8.23 6.45
CA THR A 132 4.17 9.33 7.21
C THR A 132 4.69 10.42 6.27
N ALA A 133 5.20 10.03 5.11
CA ALA A 133 5.73 10.90 4.07
C ALA A 133 4.62 11.46 3.15
N ALA A 134 3.54 11.99 3.73
CA ALA A 134 2.38 12.51 3.00
C ALA A 134 2.52 13.99 2.63
N SER A 135 1.81 14.38 1.58
CA SER A 135 1.68 15.78 1.15
C SER A 135 0.51 16.51 1.81
N THR A 136 -0.40 15.77 2.44
CA THR A 136 -1.54 16.28 3.19
C THR A 136 -1.42 15.85 4.66
N ALA A 137 -1.83 16.71 5.60
CA ALA A 137 -1.75 16.41 7.03
C ALA A 137 -2.68 15.24 7.42
N ILE A 138 -2.29 14.51 8.47
CA ILE A 138 -3.03 13.37 9.04
C ILE A 138 -4.50 13.71 9.24
N GLU A 139 -4.78 14.86 9.85
CA GLU A 139 -6.11 15.30 10.23
C GLU A 139 -7.01 15.57 9.02
N ASP A 140 -6.46 16.18 7.97
CA ASP A 140 -7.19 16.50 6.74
C ASP A 140 -7.56 15.22 5.96
N VAL A 141 -6.65 14.24 5.91
CA VAL A 141 -6.93 12.93 5.32
C VAL A 141 -7.97 12.18 6.17
N GLY A 142 -7.81 12.18 7.49
CA GLY A 142 -8.74 11.52 8.42
C GLY A 142 -10.16 12.08 8.35
N ALA A 143 -10.32 13.37 8.05
CA ALA A 143 -11.63 14.02 7.92
C ALA A 143 -12.47 13.48 6.74
N VAL A 144 -11.83 13.00 5.67
CA VAL A 144 -12.52 12.51 4.47
C VAL A 144 -12.50 10.98 4.33
N ALA A 145 -11.54 10.32 5.00
CA ALA A 145 -11.34 8.89 4.92
C ALA A 145 -12.52 8.04 5.44
N GLY A 146 -12.58 6.80 4.97
CA GLY A 146 -13.41 5.74 5.52
C GLY A 146 -12.64 4.98 6.59
N ASP A 147 -12.50 3.67 6.42
CA ASP A 147 -11.55 2.90 7.21
C ASP A 147 -10.12 3.09 6.67
N TRP A 148 -9.23 3.61 7.51
CA TRP A 148 -7.86 3.92 7.12
C TRP A 148 -6.87 3.63 8.25
N TRP A 149 -5.64 3.33 7.86
CA TRP A 149 -4.52 3.03 8.74
C TRP A 149 -3.41 4.05 8.55
N TYR A 150 -2.60 4.26 9.57
CA TYR A 150 -1.45 5.16 9.49
C TYR A 150 -0.15 4.37 9.44
N GLN A 151 0.65 4.60 8.41
CA GLN A 151 1.99 4.07 8.31
C GLN A 151 2.98 5.04 8.96
N LEU A 152 3.68 4.55 9.99
CA LEU A 152 4.74 5.22 10.71
C LEU A 152 6.10 4.91 10.07
N TYR A 153 6.78 5.93 9.55
CA TYR A 153 8.24 5.94 9.50
C TYR A 153 8.69 6.47 10.85
N TRP A 154 9.16 5.58 11.71
CA TRP A 154 9.51 5.94 13.08
C TRP A 154 10.72 6.89 13.02
N PRO A 155 10.55 8.19 13.37
CA PRO A 155 11.65 9.14 13.34
C PRO A 155 12.69 8.79 14.40
N ASN A 156 13.90 9.31 14.27
CA ASN A 156 14.95 9.20 15.30
C ASN A 156 14.65 10.10 16.52
N ASP A 157 13.41 10.04 17.01
CA ASP A 157 12.85 10.81 18.12
C ASP A 157 11.52 10.15 18.56
N ASP A 158 11.53 9.50 19.73
CA ASP A 158 10.35 8.80 20.25
C ASP A 158 9.21 9.74 20.65
N GLU A 159 9.51 10.97 21.04
CA GLU A 159 8.47 11.96 21.37
C GLU A 159 7.71 12.36 20.10
N LEU A 160 8.43 12.58 19.01
CA LEU A 160 7.82 12.86 17.71
C LEU A 160 7.06 11.65 17.16
N ALA A 161 7.63 10.44 17.28
CA ALA A 161 6.96 9.21 16.87
C ALA A 161 5.62 9.04 17.61
N ARG A 162 5.62 9.25 18.93
CA ARG A 162 4.42 9.22 19.77
C ARG A 162 3.42 10.29 19.37
N SER A 163 3.87 11.51 19.04
CA SER A 163 3.00 12.59 18.56
C SER A 163 2.26 12.19 17.29
N LEU A 164 2.98 11.68 16.28
CA LEU A 164 2.40 11.24 15.01
C LEU A 164 1.38 10.10 15.19
N VAL A 165 1.71 9.09 16.00
CA VAL A 165 0.79 7.98 16.33
C VAL A 165 -0.47 8.50 17.04
N THR A 166 -0.30 9.37 18.04
CA THR A 166 -1.42 9.94 18.79
C THR A 166 -2.33 10.77 17.89
N ARG A 167 -1.75 11.56 16.97
CA ARG A 167 -2.50 12.34 15.99
C ARG A 167 -3.30 11.44 15.04
N ALA A 168 -2.68 10.38 14.53
CA ALA A 168 -3.35 9.41 13.67
C ALA A 168 -4.53 8.73 14.37
N GLU A 169 -4.35 8.26 15.61
CA GLU A 169 -5.41 7.64 16.40
C GLU A 169 -6.57 8.61 16.65
N ARG A 170 -6.27 9.86 17.03
CA ARG A 170 -7.28 10.92 17.21
C ARG A 170 -8.02 11.29 15.93
N ALA A 171 -7.34 11.23 14.79
CA ALA A 171 -7.93 11.45 13.47
C ALA A 171 -8.73 10.24 12.95
N GLY A 172 -8.80 9.15 13.72
CA GLY A 172 -9.66 8.00 13.42
C GLY A 172 -8.99 6.84 12.72
N ALA A 173 -7.65 6.78 12.69
CA ALA A 173 -6.92 5.62 12.18
C ALA A 173 -7.34 4.34 12.91
N LYS A 174 -7.41 3.23 12.18
CA LYS A 174 -7.81 1.91 12.70
C LYS A 174 -6.64 0.99 13.04
N ALA A 175 -5.44 1.28 12.54
CA ALA A 175 -4.22 0.53 12.85
C ALA A 175 -2.99 1.41 12.58
N ILE A 176 -1.86 1.03 13.19
CA ILE A 176 -0.53 1.59 12.94
C ILE A 176 0.32 0.58 12.17
N VAL A 177 0.91 1.01 11.06
CA VAL A 177 1.82 0.21 10.23
C VAL A 177 3.24 0.74 10.37
N VAL A 178 4.13 0.00 11.03
CA VAL A 178 5.55 0.39 11.15
C VAL A 178 6.32 -0.14 9.95
N THR A 179 6.86 0.74 9.11
CA THR A 179 7.69 0.32 7.97
C THR A 179 9.15 0.24 8.40
N VAL A 180 9.75 -0.95 8.32
CA VAL A 180 11.12 -1.22 8.79
C VAL A 180 12.14 -1.43 7.67
N ASP A 181 11.70 -1.49 6.41
CA ASP A 181 12.56 -1.74 5.23
C ASP A 181 13.14 -0.48 4.57
N THR A 182 12.80 0.71 5.10
CA THR A 182 13.24 2.01 4.56
C THR A 182 13.70 2.97 5.68
N PRO A 183 14.66 2.56 6.54
CA PRO A 183 15.27 3.50 7.48
C PRO A 183 16.11 4.55 6.75
N SER A 184 16.66 4.20 5.57
CA SER A 184 17.29 5.11 4.61
C SER A 184 16.75 4.84 3.20
N MET A 185 16.98 5.77 2.28
CA MET A 185 16.66 5.54 0.88
C MET A 185 17.58 4.48 0.24
N GLY A 186 16.99 3.60 -0.57
CA GLY A 186 17.75 2.70 -1.44
C GLY A 186 18.46 3.44 -2.58
N TRP A 187 19.42 2.76 -3.21
CA TRP A 187 20.13 3.29 -4.39
C TRP A 187 19.22 3.20 -5.63
N ARG A 188 18.66 4.31 -6.10
CA ARG A 188 17.67 4.35 -7.20
C ARG A 188 18.19 5.12 -8.41
N PRO A 189 18.75 4.46 -9.44
CA PRO A 189 19.41 5.14 -10.56
C PRO A 189 18.53 6.14 -11.31
N ARG A 190 17.23 5.86 -11.52
CA ARG A 190 16.32 6.79 -12.20
C ARG A 190 16.17 8.13 -11.48
N ASP A 191 16.13 8.11 -10.14
CA ASP A 191 16.08 9.32 -9.32
C ASP A 191 17.42 10.06 -9.36
N LEU A 192 18.53 9.32 -9.28
CA LEU A 192 19.90 9.84 -9.27
C LEU A 192 20.30 10.50 -10.58
N GLU A 193 19.93 9.93 -11.72
CA GLU A 193 20.19 10.50 -13.06
C GLU A 193 19.52 11.86 -13.26
N LEU A 194 18.39 12.08 -12.58
CA LEU A 194 17.63 13.33 -12.65
C LEU A 194 17.93 14.27 -11.46
N ALA A 195 18.81 13.85 -10.54
CA ALA A 195 19.08 14.53 -9.27
C ALA A 195 17.77 14.94 -8.55
N HIS A 196 16.76 14.06 -8.60
CA HIS A 196 15.42 14.38 -8.14
C HIS A 196 15.11 13.68 -6.82
N LEU A 197 14.96 14.47 -5.76
CA LEU A 197 14.47 14.01 -4.47
C LEU A 197 13.43 15.01 -3.92
N PRO A 198 12.13 14.67 -3.91
CA PRO A 198 11.07 15.60 -3.53
C PRO A 198 11.23 16.18 -2.12
N PHE A 199 11.70 15.38 -1.16
CA PHE A 199 11.83 15.79 0.24
C PHE A 199 12.76 16.99 0.43
N LEU A 200 13.83 17.09 -0.37
CA LEU A 200 14.76 18.23 -0.33
C LEU A 200 14.12 19.55 -0.79
N ARG A 201 12.94 19.47 -1.41
CA ARG A 201 12.12 20.61 -1.82
C ARG A 201 10.93 20.85 -0.88
N GLY A 202 10.94 20.23 0.30
CA GLY A 202 9.84 20.34 1.28
C GLY A 202 8.56 19.60 0.90
N LYS A 203 8.62 18.70 -0.08
CA LYS A 203 7.48 17.90 -0.52
C LYS A 203 7.38 16.59 0.26
N GLY A 204 6.15 16.18 0.57
CA GLY A 204 5.89 14.91 1.29
C GLY A 204 6.31 14.92 2.77
N ILE A 205 6.40 16.10 3.39
CA ILE A 205 6.72 16.27 4.82
C ILE A 205 5.59 16.99 5.59
N ALA A 206 4.37 17.02 5.04
CA ALA A 206 3.25 17.77 5.61
C ALA A 206 2.91 17.34 7.05
N ASN A 207 3.03 16.04 7.34
CA ASN A 207 2.82 15.50 8.68
C ASN A 207 3.82 16.05 9.71
N TYR A 208 5.07 16.32 9.31
CA TYR A 208 6.07 16.95 10.17
C TYR A 208 5.81 18.44 10.31
N LEU A 209 5.54 19.15 9.21
CA LEU A 209 5.30 20.60 9.22
C LEU A 209 4.04 20.99 10.02
N SER A 210 3.10 20.06 10.19
CA SER A 210 1.91 20.19 11.03
C SER A 210 2.06 19.61 12.44
N ASP A 211 3.17 18.94 12.76
CA ASP A 211 3.36 18.31 14.06
C ASP A 211 3.85 19.29 15.14
N PRO A 212 3.19 19.39 16.31
CA PRO A 212 3.60 20.31 17.36
C PRO A 212 4.99 19.99 17.93
N VAL A 213 5.36 18.71 18.07
CA VAL A 213 6.69 18.30 18.58
C VAL A 213 7.78 18.63 17.57
N PHE A 214 7.53 18.41 16.27
CA PHE A 214 8.46 18.83 15.23
C PHE A 214 8.62 20.36 15.18
N ARG A 215 7.51 21.10 15.17
CA ARG A 215 7.52 22.57 15.12
C ARG A 215 8.22 23.20 16.33
N ALA A 216 8.10 22.60 17.51
CA ALA A 216 8.81 23.06 18.71
C ALA A 216 10.34 22.95 18.61
N LYS A 217 10.86 22.14 17.67
CA LYS A 217 12.31 22.03 17.39
C LYS A 217 12.80 23.09 16.40
N LEU A 218 11.89 23.86 15.80
CA LEU A 218 12.22 24.91 14.84
C LEU A 218 12.33 26.26 15.54
N GLY A 219 13.31 27.07 15.14
CA GLY A 219 13.46 28.43 15.67
C GLY A 219 12.49 29.45 15.06
N THR A 220 11.85 29.13 13.93
CA THR A 220 10.94 30.01 13.18
C THR A 220 9.91 29.14 12.46
N ALA A 221 8.70 29.66 12.24
CA ALA A 221 7.68 28.88 11.56
C ALA A 221 8.07 28.68 10.09
N PRO A 222 7.94 27.45 9.53
CA PRO A 222 8.30 27.17 8.13
C PRO A 222 7.66 28.11 7.11
N GLU A 223 6.44 28.57 7.38
CA GLU A 223 5.65 29.47 6.54
C GLU A 223 6.12 30.94 6.57
N ASP A 224 7.00 31.33 7.49
CA ASP A 224 7.44 32.72 7.64
C ASP A 224 8.43 33.15 6.53
N SER A 225 9.21 32.22 5.96
CA SER A 225 10.16 32.50 4.88
C SER A 225 10.68 31.24 4.19
N GLU A 226 11.23 31.39 2.98
CA GLU A 226 11.92 30.30 2.28
C GLU A 226 13.10 29.74 3.09
N GLN A 227 13.84 30.60 3.80
CA GLN A 227 14.95 30.18 4.66
C GLN A 227 14.45 29.34 5.84
N ALA A 228 13.32 29.72 6.46
CA ALA A 228 12.72 28.94 7.54
C ALA A 228 12.26 27.55 7.04
N MET A 229 11.65 27.49 5.85
CA MET A 229 11.30 26.22 5.22
C MET A 229 12.54 25.35 4.96
N GLN A 230 13.64 25.91 4.46
CA GLN A 230 14.89 25.17 4.25
C GLN A 230 15.46 24.60 5.55
N LEU A 231 15.42 25.37 6.65
CA LEU A 231 15.84 24.89 7.97
C LEU A 231 14.93 23.77 8.50
N ALA A 232 13.62 23.85 8.24
CA ALA A 232 12.68 22.77 8.56
C ALA A 232 13.01 21.50 7.78
N VAL A 233 13.32 21.61 6.48
CA VAL A 233 13.76 20.47 5.66
C VAL A 233 15.05 19.85 6.20
N LEU A 234 16.06 20.66 6.56
CA LEU A 234 17.30 20.16 7.16
C LEU A 234 17.07 19.46 8.51
N THR A 235 16.17 20.00 9.33
CA THR A 235 15.76 19.37 10.60
C THR A 235 15.07 18.03 10.36
N TRP A 236 14.17 17.98 9.37
CA TRP A 236 13.52 16.75 8.95
C TRP A 236 14.51 15.69 8.48
N ILE A 237 15.52 16.04 7.67
CA ILE A 237 16.55 15.10 7.20
C ILE A 237 17.25 14.41 8.37
N ASN A 238 17.53 15.14 9.46
CA ASN A 238 18.20 14.58 10.63
C ASN A 238 17.29 13.69 11.50
N LEU A 239 15.98 13.82 11.37
CA LEU A 239 14.99 13.07 12.15
C LEU A 239 14.35 11.91 11.38
N PHE A 240 14.39 11.95 10.05
CA PHE A 240 13.72 10.96 9.22
C PHE A 240 14.41 9.59 9.33
N GLY A 241 13.65 8.60 9.80
CA GLY A 241 14.10 7.22 9.95
C GLY A 241 14.94 7.01 11.21
N ASN A 242 14.55 6.01 11.99
CA ASN A 242 15.35 5.52 13.12
C ASN A 242 16.14 4.28 12.67
N HIS A 243 17.45 4.45 12.48
CA HIS A 243 18.35 3.38 12.04
C HIS A 243 18.70 2.35 13.12
N THR A 244 18.26 2.58 14.36
CA THR A 244 18.63 1.75 15.52
C THR A 244 17.55 0.78 15.98
N LEU A 245 16.35 0.87 15.39
CA LEU A 245 15.21 0.05 15.77
C LEU A 245 15.55 -1.45 15.75
N GLN A 246 15.12 -2.13 16.79
CA GLN A 246 15.16 -3.57 16.94
C GLN A 246 13.72 -4.12 17.03
N PRO A 247 13.50 -5.42 16.78
CA PRO A 247 12.17 -6.02 16.95
C PRO A 247 11.54 -5.74 18.32
N ALA A 248 12.34 -5.67 19.39
CA ALA A 248 11.86 -5.36 20.74
C ALA A 248 11.24 -3.96 20.88
N ASP A 249 11.63 -2.99 20.05
CA ASP A 249 11.07 -1.63 20.10
C ASP A 249 9.60 -1.61 19.63
N ILE A 250 9.16 -2.60 18.84
CA ILE A 250 7.75 -2.71 18.42
C ILE A 250 6.81 -2.77 19.63
N GLY A 251 7.23 -3.41 20.72
CA GLY A 251 6.44 -3.48 21.95
C GLY A 251 6.21 -2.10 22.61
N ARG A 252 7.12 -1.13 22.41
CA ARG A 252 7.00 0.22 22.99
C ARG A 252 5.81 1.00 22.43
N LEU A 253 5.38 0.73 21.19
CA LEU A 253 4.20 1.37 20.61
C LEU A 253 2.93 1.13 21.43
N ARG A 254 2.85 0.03 22.20
CA ARG A 254 1.74 -0.24 23.12
C ARG A 254 1.63 0.74 24.27
N GLU A 255 2.71 1.44 24.60
CA GLU A 255 2.68 2.54 25.58
C GLU A 255 2.02 3.80 25.01
N TRP A 256 1.88 3.89 23.68
CA TRP A 256 1.42 5.09 22.98
C TRP A 256 0.03 4.95 22.38
N THR A 257 -0.36 3.74 21.96
CA THR A 257 -1.63 3.47 21.29
C THR A 257 -2.23 2.13 21.70
N THR A 258 -3.55 2.04 21.61
CA THR A 258 -4.30 0.77 21.74
C THR A 258 -4.70 0.17 20.40
N LEU A 259 -4.42 0.88 19.30
CA LEU A 259 -4.70 0.39 17.95
C LEU A 259 -3.86 -0.86 17.63
N PRO A 260 -4.36 -1.73 16.75
CA PRO A 260 -3.57 -2.80 16.17
C PRO A 260 -2.28 -2.31 15.52
N ILE A 261 -1.18 -3.05 15.69
CA ILE A 261 0.14 -2.74 15.16
C ILE A 261 0.54 -3.79 14.12
N ALA A 262 0.84 -3.35 12.91
CA ALA A 262 1.42 -4.20 11.88
C ALA A 262 2.86 -3.77 11.55
N VAL A 263 3.73 -4.74 11.24
CA VAL A 263 5.11 -4.45 10.80
C VAL A 263 5.27 -4.76 9.31
N LYS A 264 5.65 -3.75 8.53
CA LYS A 264 5.83 -3.82 7.07
C LYS A 264 7.29 -3.89 6.66
N GLY A 265 7.57 -4.76 5.70
CA GLY A 265 8.91 -4.97 5.14
C GLY A 265 9.51 -6.33 5.49
N ILE A 266 8.69 -7.24 6.04
CA ILE A 266 9.13 -8.55 6.48
C ILE A 266 9.29 -9.47 5.26
N GLN A 267 10.44 -10.15 5.19
CA GLN A 267 10.72 -11.18 4.18
C GLN A 267 11.24 -12.48 4.83
N HIS A 268 11.89 -12.38 5.99
CA HIS A 268 12.43 -13.54 6.67
C HIS A 268 11.43 -14.11 7.70
N PRO A 269 11.24 -15.44 7.77
CA PRO A 269 10.33 -16.05 8.74
C PRO A 269 10.74 -15.80 10.21
N ASP A 270 12.03 -15.70 10.51
CA ASP A 270 12.48 -15.38 11.88
C ASP A 270 12.15 -13.94 12.26
N ASP A 271 12.27 -12.99 11.34
CA ASP A 271 11.92 -11.59 11.61
C ASP A 271 10.42 -11.47 11.87
N ALA A 272 9.59 -12.19 11.10
CA ALA A 272 8.16 -12.28 11.32
C ALA A 272 7.83 -12.80 12.73
N ARG A 273 8.52 -13.87 13.16
CA ARG A 273 8.37 -14.40 14.52
C ARG A 273 8.79 -13.37 15.57
N LEU A 274 9.93 -12.71 15.40
CA LEU A 274 10.47 -11.76 16.38
C LEU A 274 9.55 -10.57 16.61
N VAL A 275 8.95 -10.00 15.54
CA VAL A 275 8.04 -8.85 15.70
C VAL A 275 6.68 -9.25 16.29
N VAL A 276 6.20 -10.46 15.97
CA VAL A 276 4.99 -11.02 16.61
C VAL A 276 5.24 -11.32 18.09
N ASP A 277 6.38 -11.93 18.43
CA ASP A 277 6.80 -12.18 19.82
C ASP A 277 6.94 -10.84 20.61
N ALA A 278 7.31 -9.75 19.92
CA ALA A 278 7.39 -8.40 20.49
C ALA A 278 6.03 -7.67 20.56
N GLY A 279 4.94 -8.29 20.09
CA GLY A 279 3.58 -7.79 20.26
C GLY A 279 2.95 -7.15 19.02
N ALA A 280 3.47 -7.39 17.82
CA ALA A 280 2.77 -7.03 16.57
C ALA A 280 1.50 -7.89 16.38
N ASP A 281 0.38 -7.24 16.04
CA ASP A 281 -0.88 -7.91 15.68
C ASP A 281 -0.91 -8.37 14.23
N GLY A 282 0.00 -7.87 13.40
CA GLY A 282 0.13 -8.27 12.01
C GLY A 282 1.52 -8.07 11.41
N VAL A 283 1.76 -8.77 10.31
CA VAL A 283 2.96 -8.63 9.48
C VAL A 283 2.57 -8.38 8.03
N ILE A 284 3.25 -7.45 7.36
CA ILE A 284 3.06 -7.18 5.94
C ILE A 284 4.32 -7.66 5.21
N VAL A 285 4.16 -8.78 4.50
CA VAL A 285 5.23 -9.36 3.67
C VAL A 285 5.45 -8.46 2.46
N SER A 286 6.59 -7.78 2.45
CA SER A 286 6.90 -6.70 1.52
C SER A 286 8.40 -6.56 1.33
N ASN A 287 8.82 -6.16 0.14
CA ASN A 287 10.17 -5.65 -0.13
C ASN A 287 10.14 -4.23 -0.72
N HIS A 288 9.10 -3.47 -0.35
CA HIS A 288 8.87 -2.11 -0.81
C HIS A 288 8.75 -1.97 -2.34
N GLY A 289 8.21 -2.99 -3.01
CA GLY A 289 8.10 -3.03 -4.46
C GLY A 289 9.45 -3.07 -5.18
N GLY A 290 10.50 -3.57 -4.53
CA GLY A 290 11.88 -3.64 -5.04
C GLY A 290 12.63 -2.30 -5.00
N ARG A 291 12.14 -1.31 -4.24
CA ARG A 291 12.69 0.06 -4.23
C ARG A 291 13.85 0.28 -3.26
N GLN A 292 14.16 -0.72 -2.44
CA GLN A 292 15.11 -0.61 -1.34
C GLN A 292 16.37 -1.47 -1.57
N VAL A 293 16.22 -2.79 -1.61
CA VAL A 293 17.32 -3.75 -1.79
C VAL A 293 17.14 -4.49 -3.10
N ASP A 294 18.05 -4.27 -4.06
CA ASP A 294 18.13 -5.08 -5.28
C ASP A 294 18.97 -6.34 -5.04
N GLY A 295 18.50 -7.47 -5.53
CA GLY A 295 19.04 -8.80 -5.19
C GLY A 295 18.32 -9.48 -4.02
N ALA A 296 17.32 -8.84 -3.43
CA ALA A 296 16.39 -9.51 -2.51
C ALA A 296 15.46 -10.48 -3.26
N VAL A 297 14.92 -11.45 -2.52
CA VAL A 297 13.92 -12.41 -3.03
C VAL A 297 12.67 -11.68 -3.54
N GLY A 298 11.94 -12.31 -4.46
CA GLY A 298 10.59 -11.84 -4.82
C GLY A 298 9.68 -11.94 -3.60
N SER A 299 8.89 -10.90 -3.31
CA SER A 299 8.12 -10.82 -2.07
C SER A 299 7.16 -12.01 -1.89
N LEU A 300 6.54 -12.47 -2.97
CA LEU A 300 5.62 -13.61 -2.94
C LEU A 300 6.34 -14.91 -2.55
N ASP A 301 7.65 -15.00 -2.74
CA ASP A 301 8.46 -16.19 -2.43
C ASP A 301 8.71 -16.32 -0.93
N ALA A 302 8.76 -15.17 -0.25
CA ALA A 302 8.87 -15.09 1.21
C ALA A 302 7.54 -15.48 1.90
N LEU A 303 6.40 -15.17 1.27
CA LEU A 303 5.08 -15.29 1.89
C LEU A 303 4.79 -16.68 2.48
N PRO A 304 5.00 -17.81 1.76
CA PRO A 304 4.73 -19.14 2.32
C PRO A 304 5.48 -19.48 3.61
N ALA A 305 6.73 -19.04 3.73
CA ALA A 305 7.57 -19.30 4.90
C ALA A 305 7.17 -18.40 6.08
N VAL A 306 6.87 -17.14 5.81
CA VAL A 306 6.34 -16.22 6.83
C VAL A 306 5.00 -16.71 7.37
N VAL A 307 4.09 -17.15 6.50
CA VAL A 307 2.80 -17.76 6.89
C VAL A 307 2.99 -18.94 7.84
N ALA A 308 3.92 -19.85 7.49
CA ALA A 308 4.22 -21.01 8.34
C ALA A 308 4.83 -20.63 9.70
N SER A 309 5.64 -19.58 9.76
CA SER A 309 6.30 -19.11 10.99
C SER A 309 5.35 -18.38 11.96
N VAL A 310 4.43 -17.58 11.41
CA VAL A 310 3.50 -16.77 12.20
C VAL A 310 2.29 -17.61 12.65
N GLY A 311 1.73 -18.42 11.76
CA GLY A 311 0.53 -19.20 12.04
C GLY A 311 -0.70 -18.32 12.28
N ASP A 312 -1.47 -18.64 13.31
CA ASP A 312 -2.69 -17.92 13.73
C ASP A 312 -2.43 -16.79 14.74
N ARG A 313 -1.16 -16.52 15.08
CA ARG A 313 -0.78 -15.57 16.14
C ARG A 313 -0.94 -14.10 15.72
N ALA A 314 -0.99 -13.81 14.43
CA ALA A 314 -1.09 -12.46 13.88
C ALA A 314 -1.69 -12.48 12.47
N ASP A 315 -2.27 -11.37 12.04
CA ASP A 315 -2.75 -11.21 10.67
C ASP A 315 -1.58 -11.05 9.69
N ILE A 316 -1.64 -11.74 8.56
CA ILE A 316 -0.58 -11.68 7.54
C ILE A 316 -1.15 -10.97 6.32
N LEU A 317 -0.49 -9.92 5.88
CA LEU A 317 -0.83 -9.19 4.66
C LEU A 317 0.34 -9.25 3.69
N PHE A 318 0.08 -8.87 2.44
CA PHE A 318 1.06 -8.97 1.38
C PHE A 318 1.03 -7.76 0.44
N ASP A 319 2.21 -7.30 0.01
CA ASP A 319 2.36 -6.37 -1.10
C ASP A 319 3.56 -6.74 -2.00
N SER A 320 3.82 -5.90 -3.00
CA SER A 320 4.95 -5.98 -3.95
C SER A 320 4.74 -7.00 -5.07
N GLY A 321 4.22 -6.50 -6.21
CA GLY A 321 4.17 -7.24 -7.48
C GLY A 321 2.77 -7.41 -8.07
N ILE A 322 1.71 -7.19 -7.30
CA ILE A 322 0.32 -7.35 -7.76
C ILE A 322 0.02 -6.42 -8.94
N ARG A 323 -0.54 -6.97 -10.02
CA ARG A 323 -0.98 -6.25 -11.22
C ARG A 323 -2.41 -6.62 -11.64
N THR A 324 -2.91 -7.79 -11.26
CA THR A 324 -4.24 -8.29 -11.60
C THR A 324 -4.98 -8.86 -10.39
N GLY A 325 -6.27 -9.15 -10.58
CA GLY A 325 -7.10 -9.87 -9.61
C GLY A 325 -6.60 -11.29 -9.35
N SER A 326 -6.02 -11.96 -10.35
CA SER A 326 -5.41 -13.28 -10.16
C SER A 326 -4.18 -13.23 -9.27
N ASP A 327 -3.35 -12.19 -9.37
CA ASP A 327 -2.20 -12.01 -8.48
C ASP A 327 -2.65 -11.86 -7.03
N ALA A 328 -3.65 -11.02 -6.80
CA ALA A 328 -4.25 -10.86 -5.48
C ALA A 328 -4.81 -12.20 -4.96
N LEU A 329 -5.55 -12.94 -5.78
CA LEU A 329 -6.11 -14.24 -5.41
C LEU A 329 -5.03 -15.28 -5.06
N ILE A 330 -3.91 -15.30 -5.79
CA ILE A 330 -2.76 -16.17 -5.50
C ILE A 330 -2.17 -15.84 -4.13
N ALA A 331 -1.93 -14.55 -3.83
CA ALA A 331 -1.40 -14.15 -2.53
C ALA A 331 -2.33 -14.55 -1.38
N LEU A 332 -3.65 -14.38 -1.56
CA LEU A 332 -4.66 -14.79 -0.57
C LEU A 332 -4.63 -16.31 -0.34
N ALA A 333 -4.62 -17.11 -1.42
CA ALA A 333 -4.53 -18.56 -1.34
C ALA A 333 -3.22 -19.08 -0.72
N LEU A 334 -2.14 -18.29 -0.77
CA LEU A 334 -0.87 -18.62 -0.10
C LEU A 334 -0.87 -18.31 1.40
N GLY A 335 -1.88 -17.61 1.90
CA GLY A 335 -2.10 -17.34 3.33
C GLY A 335 -2.13 -15.86 3.71
N ALA A 336 -2.07 -14.93 2.75
CA ALA A 336 -2.34 -13.53 3.06
C ALA A 336 -3.84 -13.33 3.34
N LYS A 337 -4.18 -12.51 4.32
CA LYS A 337 -5.55 -12.15 4.69
C LYS A 337 -6.08 -10.97 3.86
N ALA A 338 -5.19 -10.07 3.48
CA ALA A 338 -5.45 -8.98 2.54
C ALA A 338 -4.17 -8.58 1.81
N VAL A 339 -4.35 -7.87 0.69
CA VAL A 339 -3.25 -7.35 -0.12
C VAL A 339 -3.21 -5.83 -0.13
N LEU A 340 -2.02 -5.25 -0.20
CA LEU A 340 -1.84 -3.81 -0.39
C LEU A 340 -1.44 -3.53 -1.84
N TYR A 341 -2.26 -2.75 -2.54
CA TYR A 341 -2.04 -2.39 -3.94
C TYR A 341 -1.24 -1.08 -4.04
N GLY A 342 -0.25 -0.99 -4.92
CA GLY A 342 0.69 0.15 -4.98
C GLY A 342 0.64 0.90 -6.31
N ARG A 343 1.75 0.85 -7.06
CA ARG A 343 1.99 1.65 -8.28
C ARG A 343 0.81 1.87 -9.22
N PRO A 344 -0.04 0.88 -9.56
CA PRO A 344 -1.05 1.11 -10.60
C PRO A 344 -2.11 2.17 -10.25
N TRP A 345 -2.58 2.24 -9.00
CA TRP A 345 -3.50 3.32 -8.62
C TRP A 345 -2.78 4.67 -8.54
N THR A 346 -1.49 4.66 -8.22
CA THR A 346 -0.63 5.85 -8.23
C THR A 346 -0.46 6.41 -9.65
N TYR A 347 -0.31 5.54 -10.65
CA TYR A 347 -0.36 5.94 -12.05
C TYR A 347 -1.73 6.51 -12.43
N GLY A 348 -2.81 5.89 -11.96
CA GLY A 348 -4.18 6.43 -12.10
C GLY A 348 -4.29 7.86 -11.57
N LEU A 349 -3.78 8.13 -10.36
CA LEU A 349 -3.75 9.47 -9.76
C LEU A 349 -3.06 10.49 -10.68
N GLY A 350 -1.91 10.13 -11.24
CA GLY A 350 -1.16 11.00 -12.14
C GLY A 350 -1.82 11.23 -13.50
N ILE A 351 -2.64 10.31 -13.98
CA ILE A 351 -3.31 10.41 -15.29
C ILE A 351 -4.60 11.25 -15.20
N ALA A 352 -5.41 11.01 -14.16
CA ALA A 352 -6.78 11.55 -14.08
C ALA A 352 -7.24 11.86 -12.65
N GLY A 353 -6.32 12.16 -11.73
CA GLY A 353 -6.66 12.51 -10.35
C GLY A 353 -7.48 11.42 -9.65
N ARG A 354 -8.52 11.84 -8.91
CA ARG A 354 -9.43 10.92 -8.19
C ARG A 354 -10.09 9.90 -9.12
N ASP A 355 -10.52 10.31 -10.32
CA ASP A 355 -11.16 9.40 -11.28
C ASP A 355 -10.21 8.28 -11.73
N GLY A 356 -8.93 8.60 -11.89
CA GLY A 356 -7.91 7.61 -12.22
C GLY A 356 -7.60 6.65 -11.07
N VAL A 357 -7.59 7.12 -9.82
CA VAL A 357 -7.48 6.25 -8.62
C VAL A 357 -8.68 5.30 -8.56
N ARG A 358 -9.90 5.85 -8.69
CA ARG A 358 -11.14 5.06 -8.70
C ARG A 358 -11.11 4.01 -9.81
N HIS A 359 -10.75 4.39 -11.02
CA HIS A 359 -10.65 3.47 -12.15
C HIS A 359 -9.67 2.32 -11.87
N ALA A 360 -8.44 2.63 -11.45
CA ALA A 360 -7.42 1.61 -11.21
C ALA A 360 -7.81 0.62 -10.09
N LEU A 361 -8.49 1.10 -9.04
CA LEU A 361 -8.99 0.24 -7.97
C LEU A 361 -10.20 -0.59 -8.42
N ARG A 362 -11.15 -0.01 -9.17
CA ARG A 362 -12.29 -0.76 -9.73
C ARG A 362 -11.84 -1.86 -10.69
N VAL A 363 -10.82 -1.61 -11.51
CA VAL A 363 -10.21 -2.64 -12.37
C VAL A 363 -9.73 -3.83 -11.54
N LEU A 364 -8.92 -3.59 -10.50
CA LEU A 364 -8.40 -4.67 -9.65
C LEU A 364 -9.53 -5.42 -8.93
N LEU A 365 -10.49 -4.70 -8.36
CA LEU A 365 -11.60 -5.29 -7.60
C LEU A 365 -12.53 -6.12 -8.48
N ALA A 366 -12.86 -5.63 -9.67
CA ALA A 366 -13.68 -6.35 -10.63
C ALA A 366 -12.99 -7.62 -11.12
N ASP A 367 -11.69 -7.55 -11.42
CA ASP A 367 -10.89 -8.70 -11.83
C ASP A 367 -10.75 -9.74 -10.70
N LEU A 368 -10.55 -9.29 -9.45
CA LEU A 368 -10.51 -10.18 -8.28
C LEU A 368 -11.86 -10.89 -8.07
N ASP A 369 -12.97 -10.15 -8.12
CA ASP A 369 -14.33 -10.70 -7.97
C ASP A 369 -14.66 -11.70 -9.09
N ALA A 370 -14.35 -11.35 -10.34
CA ALA A 370 -14.51 -12.25 -11.49
C ALA A 370 -13.66 -13.51 -11.34
N THR A 371 -12.39 -13.37 -10.98
CA THR A 371 -11.46 -14.49 -10.83
C THR A 371 -11.89 -15.41 -9.68
N LEU A 372 -12.36 -14.87 -8.56
CA LEU A 372 -12.91 -15.67 -7.45
C LEU A 372 -14.10 -16.52 -7.93
N GLY A 373 -15.07 -15.90 -8.60
CA GLY A 373 -16.25 -16.60 -9.12
C GLY A 373 -15.92 -17.66 -10.14
N LEU A 374 -15.12 -17.31 -11.15
CA LEU A 374 -14.73 -18.19 -12.26
C LEU A 374 -13.81 -19.33 -11.83
N SER A 375 -13.02 -19.13 -10.77
CA SER A 375 -12.22 -20.20 -10.16
C SER A 375 -13.04 -21.15 -9.28
N GLY A 376 -14.33 -20.86 -9.08
CA GLY A 376 -15.24 -21.75 -8.36
C GLY A 376 -15.35 -21.48 -6.87
N TYR A 377 -15.01 -20.27 -6.39
CA TYR A 377 -15.07 -19.93 -4.97
C TYR A 377 -16.12 -18.84 -4.72
N GLY A 378 -16.86 -18.99 -3.63
CA GLY A 378 -17.91 -18.04 -3.25
C GLY A 378 -17.40 -17.02 -2.25
N LYS A 379 -16.37 -17.35 -1.47
CA LYS A 379 -15.85 -16.45 -0.44
C LYS A 379 -14.34 -16.45 -0.43
N VAL A 380 -13.75 -15.29 -0.13
CA VAL A 380 -12.29 -15.18 0.03
C VAL A 380 -11.78 -15.99 1.22
N SER A 381 -12.62 -16.26 2.23
CA SER A 381 -12.29 -17.12 3.37
C SER A 381 -12.24 -18.62 3.04
N GLU A 382 -12.70 -19.03 1.85
CA GLU A 382 -12.59 -20.41 1.36
C GLU A 382 -11.26 -20.68 0.64
N LEU A 383 -10.43 -19.65 0.47
CA LEU A 383 -9.18 -19.74 -0.28
C LEU A 383 -8.09 -20.39 0.56
N ASP A 384 -7.43 -21.38 -0.04
CA ASP A 384 -6.24 -22.02 0.50
C ASP A 384 -5.35 -22.49 -0.65
N ARG A 385 -4.22 -23.13 -0.31
CA ARG A 385 -3.25 -23.61 -1.30
C ARG A 385 -3.81 -24.66 -2.26
N SER A 386 -4.95 -25.29 -1.99
CA SER A 386 -5.60 -26.23 -2.92
C SER A 386 -6.14 -25.55 -4.19
N LEU A 387 -6.30 -24.22 -4.16
CA LEU A 387 -6.58 -23.42 -5.36
C LEU A 387 -5.41 -23.48 -6.37
N LEU A 388 -4.20 -23.74 -5.91
CA LEU A 388 -2.99 -23.50 -6.69
C LEU A 388 -2.31 -24.79 -7.15
N ALA A 389 -1.92 -24.83 -8.41
CA ALA A 389 -0.90 -25.72 -8.93
C ALA A 389 0.45 -24.98 -8.96
N ALA A 390 1.48 -25.57 -8.36
CA ALA A 390 2.85 -25.09 -8.53
C ALA A 390 3.37 -25.50 -9.92
N VAL A 391 3.89 -24.54 -10.66
CA VAL A 391 4.60 -24.77 -11.92
C VAL A 391 6.08 -24.91 -11.59
N ARG A 392 6.67 -26.04 -12.01
CA ARG A 392 8.10 -26.32 -11.82
C ARG A 392 8.95 -25.62 -12.85
#